data_AF-A0A2E5CS45-F1
#
_entry.id   AF-A0A2E5CS45-F1
#
_cell.length_a   1.000
_cell.length_b   1.000
_cell.length_c   1.000
_cell.angle_alpha   90.00
_cell.angle_beta   90.00
_cell.angle_gamma   90.00
#
_symmetry.space_group_name_H-M   'P 1'
#
loop_
_entity.id
_entity.type
_entity.pdbx_description
1 polymer ?
#
loop_
_entity_poly.entity_id
_entity_poly.type
_entity_poly.pdbx_seq_one_letter_code
_entity_poly.pdbx_strand_id
1 'polypeptide(L)'
;MGAEKKGNWWIWRVFWILLFVTTVEVVLGILKVNEKLPEFIVYDRFLGLAWLTHIFIILTIVKAAYIVMTFMHLGDEKKSLRWTILLPAFILVPYLLFILLTESVHAYLML
;
A
#
# COMPACT_ATOMS: atom_id res chain seq x y z
N MET A 1 -28.18 25.52 -23.12
CA MET A 1 -28.27 25.26 -21.67
C MET A 1 -27.86 23.80 -21.44
N GLY A 2 -26.55 23.54 -21.33
CA GLY A 2 -26.05 22.19 -21.07
C GLY A 2 -26.19 21.89 -19.59
N ALA A 3 -27.00 20.89 -19.24
CA ALA A 3 -27.15 20.43 -17.87
C ALA A 3 -25.86 19.72 -17.43
N GLU A 4 -24.93 20.47 -16.84
CA GLU A 4 -23.79 19.88 -16.14
C GLU A 4 -24.27 19.19 -14.86
N LYS A 5 -24.39 17.86 -14.90
CA LYS A 5 -24.33 17.06 -13.68
C LYS A 5 -22.86 16.83 -13.31
N LYS A 6 -22.22 17.82 -12.70
CA LYS A 6 -20.91 17.64 -12.03
C LYS A 6 -21.13 16.89 -10.72
N GLY A 7 -21.29 15.58 -10.82
CA GLY A 7 -21.47 14.73 -9.65
C GLY A 7 -20.13 14.24 -9.12
N ASN A 8 -19.61 14.86 -8.05
CA ASN A 8 -18.42 14.39 -7.30
C ASN A 8 -18.61 13.02 -6.62
N TRP A 9 -19.66 12.30 -6.99
CA TRP A 9 -20.12 11.07 -6.37
C TRP A 9 -19.12 9.91 -6.54
N TRP A 10 -18.33 9.92 -7.62
CA TRP A 10 -17.25 8.93 -7.79
C TRP A 10 -16.15 9.09 -6.73
N ILE A 11 -15.84 10.33 -6.32
CA ILE A 11 -14.84 10.63 -5.29
C ILE A 11 -15.31 10.07 -3.95
N TRP A 12 -16.58 10.32 -3.61
CA TRP A 12 -17.19 9.79 -2.39
C TRP A 12 -17.24 8.27 -2.36
N ARG A 13 -17.46 7.60 -3.50
CA ARG A 13 -17.39 6.15 -3.60
C ARG A 13 -15.98 5.63 -3.26
N VAL A 14 -14.94 6.21 -3.87
CA VAL A 14 -13.54 5.77 -3.63
C VAL A 14 -13.09 6.11 -2.21
N PHE A 15 -13.52 7.25 -1.67
CA PHE A 15 -13.30 7.61 -0.28
C PHE A 15 -13.82 6.54 0.68
N TRP A 16 -15.06 6.07 0.51
CA TRP A 16 -15.62 5.04 1.39
C TRP A 16 -14.91 3.69 1.26
N ILE A 17 -14.50 3.31 0.04
CA ILE A 17 -13.71 2.09 -0.19
C ILE A 17 -12.39 2.18 0.57
N LEU A 18 -11.67 3.30 0.43
CA LEU A 18 -10.39 3.51 1.09
C LEU A 18 -10.54 3.59 2.61
N LEU A 19 -11.56 4.28 3.11
CA LEU A 19 -11.87 4.34 4.54
C LEU A 19 -12.10 2.94 5.10
N PHE A 20 -12.90 2.12 4.41
CA PHE A 20 -13.16 0.75 4.84
C PHE A 20 -11.88 -0.10 4.85
N VAL A 21 -11.10 -0.07 3.76
CA VAL A 21 -9.82 -0.80 3.66
C VAL A 21 -8.86 -0.38 4.79
N THR A 22 -8.71 0.92 5.03
CA THR A 22 -7.84 1.42 6.10
C THR A 22 -8.38 1.09 7.49
N THR A 23 -9.69 1.11 7.69
CA THR A 23 -10.31 0.68 8.95
C THR A 23 -10.00 -0.79 9.21
N VAL A 24 -10.13 -1.65 8.20
CA VAL A 24 -9.77 -3.07 8.30
C VAL A 24 -8.29 -3.25 8.65
N GLU A 25 -7.38 -2.52 8.00
CA GLU A 25 -5.95 -2.56 8.33
C GLU A 25 -5.67 -2.18 9.79
N VAL A 26 -6.28 -1.10 10.28
CA VAL A 26 -6.10 -0.64 11.67
C VAL A 26 -6.68 -1.66 12.65
N VAL A 27 -7.87 -2.20 12.37
CA VAL A 27 -8.49 -3.25 13.20
C VAL A 27 -7.61 -4.49 13.25
N LEU A 28 -7.09 -4.96 12.11
CA LEU A 28 -6.14 -6.08 12.06
C LEU A 28 -4.86 -5.78 12.86
N GLY A 29 -4.39 -4.53 12.83
CA GLY A 29 -3.24 -4.08 13.63
C GLY A 29 -3.52 -4.12 15.13
N ILE A 30 -4.67 -3.61 15.56
CA ILE A 30 -5.10 -3.62 16.96
C ILE A 30 -5.32 -5.05 17.46
N LEU A 31 -5.99 -5.89 16.66
CA LEU A 31 -6.23 -7.28 17.03
C LEU A 31 -4.93 -8.09 17.11
N LYS A 32 -3.91 -7.75 16.31
CA LYS A 32 -2.56 -8.34 16.40
C LYS A 32 -1.92 -8.02 17.74
N VAL A 33 -1.97 -6.75 18.16
CA VAL A 33 -1.39 -6.28 19.43
C VAL A 33 -2.10 -6.90 20.63
N ASN A 34 -3.42 -7.07 20.55
CA ASN A 34 -4.20 -7.68 21.62
C ASN A 34 -4.16 -9.23 21.61
N GLU A 35 -3.31 -9.84 20.79
CA GLU A 35 -3.17 -11.31 20.64
C GLU A 35 -4.49 -12.05 20.35
N LYS A 36 -5.47 -11.34 19.77
CA LYS A 36 -6.78 -11.91 19.43
C LYS A 36 -6.83 -12.54 18.05
N LEU A 37 -5.77 -12.39 17.24
CA LEU A 37 -5.71 -13.05 15.94
C LEU A 37 -5.39 -14.54 16.10
N PRO A 38 -5.92 -15.38 15.20
CA PRO A 38 -5.56 -16.79 15.16
C PRO A 38 -4.04 -16.97 15.01
N GLU A 39 -3.50 -17.96 15.72
CA GLU A 39 -2.07 -18.25 15.74
C GLU A 39 -1.50 -18.54 14.33
N PHE A 40 -2.29 -19.16 13.45
CA PHE A 40 -1.88 -19.42 12.07
C PHE A 40 -1.65 -18.15 11.24
N ILE A 41 -2.28 -17.02 11.56
CA ILE A 41 -2.08 -15.77 10.81
C ILE A 41 -0.82 -15.03 11.31
N VAL A 42 -0.49 -15.23 12.58
CA VAL A 42 0.57 -14.48 13.27
C VAL A 42 1.90 -15.23 13.28
N TYR A 43 1.87 -16.54 13.53
CA TYR A 43 3.07 -17.36 13.74
C TYR A 43 3.46 -18.18 12.53
N ASP A 44 2.51 -18.61 11.70
CA ASP A 44 2.87 -19.32 10.47
C ASP A 44 3.54 -18.35 9.50
N ARG A 45 4.69 -18.80 8.98
CA ARG A 45 5.58 -17.98 8.16
C ARG A 45 5.58 -18.51 6.74
N PHE A 46 5.18 -17.65 5.82
CA PHE A 46 5.30 -17.89 4.39
C PHE A 46 6.44 -17.03 3.84
N LEU A 47 7.36 -17.60 3.07
CA LEU A 47 8.53 -16.87 2.53
C LEU A 47 9.33 -16.10 3.61
N GLY A 48 9.41 -16.62 4.83
CA GLY A 48 10.13 -16.00 5.96
C GLY A 48 9.39 -14.86 6.68
N LEU A 49 8.20 -14.46 6.20
CA LEU A 49 7.37 -13.42 6.80
C LEU A 49 6.04 -14.01 7.30
N ALA A 50 5.47 -13.45 8.38
CA ALA A 50 4.16 -13.90 8.86
C ALA A 50 3.07 -13.66 7.78
N TRP A 51 2.04 -14.51 7.73
CA TRP A 51 0.89 -14.31 6.84
C TRP A 51 0.25 -12.94 7.00
N LEU A 52 0.16 -12.46 8.24
CA LEU A 52 -0.33 -11.12 8.53
C LEU A 52 0.43 -10.03 7.77
N THR A 53 1.75 -10.14 7.68
CA THR A 53 2.59 -9.16 6.96
C THR A 53 2.26 -9.12 5.47
N HIS A 54 1.97 -10.26 4.86
CA HIS A 54 1.55 -10.32 3.46
C HIS A 54 0.22 -9.59 3.25
N ILE A 55 -0.75 -9.80 4.14
CA ILE A 55 -2.04 -9.12 4.10
C ILE A 55 -1.84 -7.60 4.16
N PHE A 56 -1.01 -7.12 5.09
CA PHE A 56 -0.71 -5.68 5.20
C PHE A 56 -0.03 -5.11 3.96
N ILE A 57 0.93 -5.83 3.36
CA ILE A 57 1.60 -5.40 2.13
C ILE A 57 0.58 -5.28 0.98
N ILE A 58 -0.27 -6.29 0.79
CA ILE A 58 -1.28 -6.30 -0.28
C ILE A 58 -2.29 -5.17 -0.08
N LEU A 59 -2.85 -5.03 1.13
CA LEU A 59 -3.77 -3.94 1.45
C LEU A 59 -3.12 -2.57 1.23
N THR A 60 -1.83 -2.44 1.55
CA THR A 60 -1.09 -1.20 1.36
C THR A 60 -0.89 -0.85 -0.11
N ILE A 61 -0.54 -1.82 -0.96
CA ILE A 61 -0.41 -1.61 -2.40
C ILE A 61 -1.77 -1.24 -3.02
N VAL A 62 -2.83 -1.95 -2.64
CA VAL A 62 -4.19 -1.67 -3.12
C VAL A 62 -4.60 -0.24 -2.76
N LYS A 63 -4.42 0.17 -1.50
CA LYS A 63 -4.73 1.56 -1.07
C LYS A 63 -3.94 2.58 -1.89
N ALA A 64 -2.65 2.35 -2.08
CA ALA A 64 -1.77 3.26 -2.80
C ALA A 64 -2.23 3.42 -4.25
N ALA A 65 -2.61 2.32 -4.91
CA ALA A 65 -3.12 2.35 -6.28
C ALA A 65 -4.41 3.20 -6.39
N TYR A 66 -5.38 3.02 -5.48
CA TYR A 66 -6.60 3.82 -5.47
C TYR A 66 -6.34 5.31 -5.19
N ILE A 67 -5.42 5.63 -4.26
CA ILE A 67 -5.05 7.02 -3.96
C ILE A 67 -4.42 7.69 -5.19
N VAL A 68 -3.43 7.05 -5.80
CA VAL A 68 -2.71 7.62 -6.96
C VAL A 68 -3.67 7.80 -8.15
N MET A 69 -4.50 6.81 -8.43
CA MET A 69 -5.41 6.87 -9.58
C MET A 69 -6.52 7.90 -9.39
N THR A 70 -7.15 7.97 -8.21
CA THR A 70 -8.34 8.78 -7.99
C THR A 70 -8.05 10.13 -7.31
N PHE A 71 -7.27 10.17 -6.23
CA PHE A 71 -7.05 11.43 -5.51
C PHE A 71 -5.95 12.28 -6.14
N MET A 72 -4.91 11.65 -6.70
CA MET A 72 -3.89 12.37 -7.46
C MET A 72 -4.28 12.61 -8.92
N HIS A 73 -5.49 12.16 -9.34
CA HIS A 73 -6.02 12.31 -10.70
C HIS A 73 -5.11 11.75 -11.82
N LEU A 74 -4.11 10.93 -11.49
CA LEU A 74 -3.25 10.27 -12.49
C LEU A 74 -4.03 9.29 -13.37
N GLY A 75 -5.27 8.95 -12.99
CA GLY A 75 -6.25 8.18 -13.74
C GLY A 75 -6.50 8.70 -15.16
N ASP A 76 -6.72 10.00 -15.28
CA ASP A 76 -7.24 10.64 -16.49
C ASP A 76 -6.17 11.48 -17.21
N GLU A 77 -4.95 11.48 -16.67
CA GLU A 77 -3.81 12.24 -17.18
C GLU A 77 -3.04 11.53 -18.30
N LYS A 78 -2.21 12.30 -19.02
CA LYS A 78 -1.37 11.76 -20.09
C LYS A 78 -0.50 10.60 -19.58
N LYS A 79 -0.44 9.52 -20.36
CA LYS A 79 0.37 8.33 -20.06
C LYS A 79 1.80 8.67 -19.66
N SER A 80 2.42 9.67 -20.31
CA SER A 80 3.76 10.14 -19.97
C SER A 80 3.86 10.66 -18.52
N LEU A 81 2.90 11.49 -18.08
CA LEU A 81 2.90 12.05 -16.72
C LEU A 81 2.71 10.96 -15.66
N ARG A 82 1.83 9.98 -15.97
CA ARG A 82 1.63 8.82 -15.11
C ARG A 82 2.93 8.05 -14.87
N TRP A 83 3.68 7.74 -15.93
CA TRP A 83 4.95 7.02 -15.81
C TRP A 83 6.03 7.85 -15.11
N THR A 84 6.08 9.17 -15.33
CA THR A 84 7.03 10.04 -14.63
C THR A 84 6.91 9.97 -13.11
N ILE A 85 5.70 9.76 -12.58
CA ILE A 85 5.47 9.68 -11.12
C ILE A 85 5.58 8.24 -10.60
N LEU A 86 5.05 7.25 -11.34
CA LEU A 86 5.10 5.84 -10.92
C LEU A 86 6.50 5.22 -11.02
N LEU A 87 7.29 5.60 -12.02
CA LEU A 87 8.59 4.98 -12.30
C LEU A 87 9.62 5.23 -11.18
N PRO A 88 9.78 6.45 -10.63
CA PRO A 88 10.64 6.67 -9.47
C PRO A 88 10.20 5.84 -8.27
N ALA A 89 8.90 5.78 -7.96
CA ALA A 89 8.42 4.99 -6.83
C ALA A 89 8.69 3.48 -7.02
N PHE A 90 8.52 2.98 -8.25
CA PHE A 90 8.72 1.57 -8.57
C PHE A 90 10.20 1.15 -8.60
N ILE A 91 11.11 2.05 -8.99
CA ILE A 91 12.55 1.75 -9.06
C ILE A 91 13.26 2.13 -7.77
N LEU A 92 13.05 3.34 -7.25
CA LEU A 92 13.78 3.85 -6.09
C LEU A 92 13.46 3.06 -4.82
N VAL A 93 12.21 2.68 -4.57
CA VAL A 93 11.86 2.00 -3.31
C VAL A 93 12.55 0.63 -3.21
N PRO A 94 12.45 -0.28 -4.21
CA PRO A 94 13.18 -1.54 -4.15
C PRO A 94 14.70 -1.35 -4.20
N TYR A 95 15.21 -0.36 -4.93
CA TYR A 95 16.65 -0.09 -5.01
C TYR A 95 17.22 0.38 -3.67
N LEU A 96 16.54 1.29 -2.97
CA LEU A 96 16.91 1.71 -1.62
C LEU A 96 16.83 0.54 -0.63
N LEU A 97 15.78 -0.29 -0.74
CA LEU A 97 15.62 -1.47 0.10
C LEU A 97 16.77 -2.46 -0.11
N PHE A 98 17.18 -2.68 -1.36
CA PHE A 98 18.35 -3.48 -1.70
C PHE A 98 19.62 -2.93 -1.05
N ILE A 99 19.91 -1.64 -1.21
CA ILE A 99 21.10 -1.00 -0.60
C ILE A 99 21.09 -1.18 0.92
N LEU A 100 19.96 -0.90 1.57
CA LEU A 100 19.86 -1.02 3.03
C LEU A 100 20.10 -2.45 3.51
N LEU A 101 19.59 -3.46 2.79
CA LEU A 101 19.82 -4.86 3.14
C LEU A 101 21.28 -5.27 2.92
N THR A 102 21.90 -4.86 1.81
CA THR A 102 23.31 -5.20 1.53
C THR A 102 24.26 -4.53 2.53
N GLU A 103 24.04 -3.24 2.82
CA GLU A 103 24.86 -2.49 3.77
C GLU A 103 24.67 -3.01 5.20
N SER A 104 23.43 -3.35 5.58
CA SER A 104 23.16 -3.94 6.91
C SER A 104 23.84 -5.29 7.09
N VAL A 105 23.84 -6.15 6.06
CA VAL A 105 24.54 -7.45 6.12
C VAL A 105 26.05 -7.25 6.18
N HIS A 106 26.59 -6.33 5.39
CA HIS A 106 28.02 -6.02 5.40
C HIS A 106 28.48 -5.50 6.77
N ALA A 107 27.74 -4.55 7.35
CA ALA A 107 28.02 -4.00 8.68
C ALA A 107 27.92 -5.07 9.79
N TYR A 108 26.94 -5.98 9.71
CA TYR A 108 26.81 -7.09 10.66
C TYR A 108 27.98 -8.08 10.61
N LEU A 109 28.52 -8.35 9.41
CA LEU A 109 29.65 -9.27 9.22
C LEU A 109 31.02 -8.65 9.59
N MET A 110 31.11 -7.32 9.66
CA MET A 110 32.32 -6.59 10.02
C MET A 110 32.47 -6.33 11.53
N LEU A 111 31.44 -6.60 12.32
CA LEU A 111 31.46 -6.58 13.79
C LEU A 111 31.92 -7.93 14.35
#